data_AF-A0A7J3V138-F1
#
_entry.id   AF-A0A7J3V138-F1
#
_cell.length_a   1.000
_cell.length_b   1.000
_cell.length_c   1.000
_cell.angle_alpha   90.00
_cell.angle_beta   90.00
_cell.angle_gamma   90.00
#
_symmetry.space_group_name_H-M   'P 1'
#
loop_
_entity.id
_entity.type
_entity.pdbx_description
1 polymer ?
#
loop_
_entity_poly.entity_id
_entity_poly.type
_entity_poly.pdbx_seq_one_letter_code
_entity_poly.pdbx_strand_id
1 'polypeptide(L)'
;MTEESVVLPFKYWVAMLVFLVTLISVGSAIGFQTFGSGFIENMNKYNLYEIGRGGRLLYYETPSGEKMVRVDIGFDLNTTYNETHGVAYWFEGIELPYGSTIIDVIQNIHKANMTELRVYDLNNSSIFEKIPVQNPENLQFVVSYGNISGMRYIDEINGIKNNPATMAQWMIYFWDAEKRTFVYLTTSPDKFTVAHKDTIVILYGTFGGWPADCCSGGSWEYNEYEGAVTR
;
A
#
# COMPACT_ATOMS: atom_id res chain seq x y z
N MET A 1 15.60 5.47 -41.04
CA MET A 1 14.85 5.56 -39.78
C MET A 1 15.79 5.15 -38.67
N THR A 2 16.17 6.11 -37.84
CA THR A 2 16.88 5.89 -36.57
C THR A 2 16.35 6.99 -35.65
N GLU A 3 15.49 6.62 -34.71
CA GLU A 3 14.98 7.52 -33.68
C GLU A 3 16.12 7.84 -32.72
N GLU A 4 16.51 9.12 -32.67
CA GLU A 4 17.45 9.63 -31.67
C GLU A 4 16.75 9.68 -30.31
N SER A 5 17.25 8.90 -29.36
CA SER A 5 16.89 9.01 -27.96
C SER A 5 17.28 10.40 -27.44
N VAL A 6 16.30 11.23 -27.08
CA VAL A 6 16.52 12.54 -26.46
C VAL A 6 16.99 12.32 -25.02
N VAL A 7 18.30 12.14 -24.82
CA VAL A 7 18.92 12.20 -23.49
C VAL A 7 18.94 13.66 -23.06
N LEU A 8 18.21 13.99 -22.00
CA LEU A 8 18.19 15.34 -21.41
C LEU A 8 19.61 15.77 -21.02
N PRO A 9 20.10 16.94 -21.48
CA PRO A 9 21.52 17.28 -21.36
C PRO A 9 21.94 17.56 -19.92
N PHE A 10 23.11 17.03 -19.52
CA PHE A 10 23.74 17.05 -18.19
C PHE A 10 23.69 18.41 -17.45
N LYS A 11 23.66 19.53 -18.18
CA LYS A 11 23.47 20.87 -17.63
C LYS A 11 22.19 21.03 -16.79
N TYR A 12 21.12 20.30 -17.10
CA TYR A 12 19.87 20.33 -16.33
C TYR A 12 19.98 19.58 -15.00
N TRP A 13 20.76 18.50 -14.95
CA TRP A 13 21.05 17.78 -13.70
C TRP A 13 21.86 18.64 -12.73
N VAL A 14 22.86 19.35 -13.25
CA VAL A 14 23.67 20.29 -12.46
C VAL A 14 22.81 21.45 -11.94
N ALA A 15 21.94 22.02 -12.78
CA ALA A 15 21.03 23.09 -12.37
C ALA A 15 20.04 22.62 -11.28
N MET A 16 19.51 21.40 -11.40
CA MET A 16 18.60 20.81 -10.43
C MET A 16 19.29 20.52 -9.08
N LEU A 17 20.53 20.05 -9.13
CA LEU A 17 21.34 19.77 -7.94
C LEU A 17 21.73 21.07 -7.21
N VAL A 18 22.11 22.11 -7.95
CA VAL A 18 22.33 23.44 -7.38
C VAL A 18 21.05 23.95 -6.73
N PHE A 19 19.90 23.89 -7.40
CA PHE A 19 18.61 24.31 -6.85
C PHE A 19 18.25 23.57 -5.55
N LEU A 20 18.45 22.25 -5.51
CA LEU A 20 18.22 21.41 -4.33
C LEU A 20 19.15 21.80 -3.18
N VAL A 21 20.44 22.01 -3.44
CA VAL A 21 21.42 22.44 -2.42
C VAL A 21 21.09 23.84 -1.89
N THR A 22 20.65 24.76 -2.75
CA THR A 22 20.23 26.12 -2.33
C THR A 22 18.96 26.08 -1.47
N LEU A 23 17.99 25.22 -1.79
CA LEU A 23 16.79 25.02 -0.98
C LEU A 23 17.11 24.44 0.42
N ILE A 24 18.06 23.50 0.48
CA ILE A 24 18.55 22.91 1.74
C ILE A 24 19.29 23.95 2.60
N SER A 25 20.04 24.86 1.99
CA SER A 25 20.86 25.86 2.70
C SER A 25 20.09 27.12 3.13
N VAL A 26 19.00 27.48 2.45
CA VAL A 26 18.17 28.65 2.82
C VAL A 26 16.97 28.27 3.72
N GLY A 27 16.46 27.03 3.64
CA GLY A 27 15.25 26.61 4.32
C GLY A 27 15.48 25.64 5.49
N SER A 28 16.00 26.13 6.62
CA SER A 28 15.96 25.35 7.86
C SER A 28 14.51 25.08 8.29
N ALA A 29 14.23 23.83 8.69
CA ALA A 29 13.02 23.23 9.30
C ALA A 29 11.62 23.58 8.73
N ILE A 30 11.27 24.86 8.62
CA ILE A 30 9.96 25.38 8.19
C ILE A 30 9.76 25.20 6.68
N GLY A 31 10.83 25.41 5.91
CA GLY A 31 10.84 25.18 4.45
C GLY A 31 10.68 23.70 4.10
N PHE A 32 11.34 22.81 4.84
CA PHE A 32 11.21 21.36 4.67
C PHE A 32 9.82 20.84 5.03
N GLN A 33 9.17 21.43 6.04
CA GLN A 33 7.83 21.00 6.42
C GLN A 33 6.79 21.41 5.36
N THR A 34 6.91 22.61 4.78
CA THR A 34 5.98 23.13 3.76
C THR A 34 6.24 22.53 2.38
N PHE A 35 7.51 22.37 2.00
CA PHE A 35 7.89 21.69 0.77
C PHE A 35 7.63 20.18 0.87
N GLY A 36 7.94 19.58 2.02
CA GLY A 36 7.66 18.17 2.28
C GLY A 36 6.18 17.87 2.29
N SER A 37 5.34 18.70 2.93
CA SER A 37 3.88 18.54 2.86
C SER A 37 3.38 18.65 1.43
N GLY A 38 3.83 19.67 0.67
CA GLY A 38 3.45 19.84 -0.73
C GLY A 38 3.95 18.73 -1.66
N PHE A 39 5.15 18.19 -1.40
CA PHE A 39 5.70 17.06 -2.15
C PHE A 39 4.90 15.78 -1.90
N ILE A 40 4.60 15.47 -0.63
CA ILE A 40 3.80 14.29 -0.27
C ILE A 40 2.37 14.43 -0.82
N GLU A 41 1.76 15.62 -0.73
CA GLU A 41 0.42 15.87 -1.28
C GLU A 41 0.39 15.69 -2.81
N ASN A 42 1.40 16.21 -3.51
CA ASN A 42 1.53 16.04 -4.96
C ASN A 42 1.76 14.57 -5.33
N MET A 43 2.66 13.86 -4.64
CA MET A 43 2.88 12.42 -4.86
C MET A 43 1.59 11.62 -4.69
N ASN A 44 0.83 11.89 -3.62
CA ASN A 44 -0.45 11.23 -3.37
C ASN A 44 -1.45 11.49 -4.49
N LYS A 45 -1.50 12.73 -5.00
CA LYS A 45 -2.40 13.11 -6.10
C LYS A 45 -2.06 12.40 -7.41
N TYR A 46 -0.77 12.31 -7.76
CA TYR A 46 -0.34 11.59 -8.96
C TYR A 46 -0.61 10.09 -8.84
N ASN A 47 -0.29 9.49 -7.70
CA ASN A 47 -0.57 8.07 -7.50
C ASN A 47 -2.06 7.74 -7.52
N LEU A 48 -2.94 8.59 -6.94
CA LEU A 48 -4.39 8.40 -7.04
C LEU A 48 -4.90 8.43 -8.48
N TYR A 49 -4.25 9.19 -9.37
CA TYR A 49 -4.60 9.27 -10.80
C TYR A 49 -4.10 8.06 -11.59
N GLU A 50 -3.00 7.43 -11.14
CA GLU A 50 -2.37 6.27 -11.78
C GLU A 50 -2.96 4.91 -11.34
N ILE A 51 -3.96 4.91 -10.46
CA ILE A 51 -4.64 3.66 -10.05
C ILE A 51 -5.49 3.14 -11.22
N GLY A 52 -5.14 1.96 -11.72
CA GLY A 52 -5.86 1.18 -12.74
C GLY A 52 -7.22 0.66 -12.26
N ARG A 53 -8.15 1.55 -11.91
CA ARG A 53 -9.53 1.25 -11.48
C ARG A 53 -10.52 1.17 -12.65
N GLY A 54 -10.05 1.14 -13.91
CA GLY A 54 -10.89 1.24 -15.10
C GLY A 54 -12.05 0.25 -15.12
N GLY A 55 -13.28 0.77 -15.21
CA GLY A 55 -14.51 -0.02 -15.33
C GLY A 55 -14.96 -0.79 -14.08
N ARG A 56 -14.27 -0.65 -12.93
CA ARG A 56 -14.69 -1.30 -11.67
C ARG A 56 -15.85 -0.56 -11.01
N LEU A 57 -16.75 -1.32 -10.37
CA LEU A 57 -17.79 -0.75 -9.52
C LEU A 57 -17.15 -0.04 -8.33
N LEU A 58 -17.47 1.24 -8.15
CA LEU A 58 -16.99 2.02 -7.00
C LEU A 58 -17.68 1.58 -5.70
N TYR A 59 -18.94 1.14 -5.80
CA TYR A 59 -19.78 0.67 -4.70
C TYR A 59 -20.84 -0.31 -5.25
N TYR A 60 -21.50 -1.03 -4.35
CA TYR A 60 -22.77 -1.73 -4.60
C TYR A 60 -23.89 -1.09 -3.76
N GLU A 61 -25.13 -1.24 -4.21
CA GLU A 61 -26.29 -0.77 -3.45
C GLU A 61 -26.95 -1.95 -2.74
N THR A 62 -27.22 -1.79 -1.44
CA THR A 62 -28.00 -2.75 -0.66
C THR A 62 -29.48 -2.70 -1.07
N PRO A 63 -30.31 -3.70 -0.67
CA PRO A 63 -31.76 -3.62 -0.88
C PRO A 63 -32.44 -2.39 -0.23
N SER A 64 -31.80 -1.79 0.79
CA SER A 64 -32.23 -0.54 1.43
C SER A 64 -31.79 0.74 0.68
N GLY A 65 -31.00 0.60 -0.39
CA GLY A 65 -30.46 1.72 -1.18
C GLY A 65 -29.17 2.33 -0.61
N GLU A 66 -28.54 1.68 0.37
CA GLU A 66 -27.28 2.15 0.96
C GLU A 66 -26.10 1.79 0.06
N LYS A 67 -25.21 2.75 -0.17
CA LYS A 67 -24.00 2.55 -0.96
C LYS A 67 -22.90 1.95 -0.10
N MET A 68 -22.49 0.74 -0.41
CA MET A 68 -21.53 -0.03 0.36
C MET A 68 -20.35 -0.46 -0.52
N VAL A 69 -19.22 -0.72 0.10
CA VAL A 69 -18.03 -1.32 -0.50
C VAL A 69 -17.69 -2.59 0.25
N ARG A 70 -17.09 -3.54 -0.46
CA ARG A 70 -16.60 -4.81 0.10
C ARG A 70 -15.13 -4.90 -0.25
N VAL A 71 -14.27 -5.04 0.75
CA VAL A 71 -12.81 -4.91 0.59
C VAL A 71 -12.12 -6.08 1.26
N ASP A 72 -11.02 -6.53 0.67
CA ASP A 72 -10.12 -7.51 1.25
C ASP A 72 -8.83 -6.82 1.71
N ILE A 73 -8.29 -7.24 2.86
CA ILE A 73 -7.04 -6.70 3.37
C ILE A 73 -6.12 -7.81 3.91
N GLY A 74 -4.87 -7.78 3.48
CA GLY A 74 -3.79 -8.64 3.96
C GLY A 74 -2.80 -7.89 4.83
N PHE A 75 -2.25 -8.56 5.84
CA PHE A 75 -1.15 -8.10 6.66
C PHE A 75 0.00 -9.11 6.60
N ASP A 76 1.13 -8.69 6.06
CA ASP A 76 2.37 -9.45 6.10
C ASP A 76 3.32 -8.74 7.07
N LEU A 77 3.49 -9.34 8.25
CA LEU A 77 4.33 -8.78 9.31
C LEU A 77 5.81 -9.10 9.08
N ASN A 78 6.16 -9.76 7.97
CA ASN A 78 7.46 -10.37 7.72
C ASN A 78 7.87 -11.33 8.84
N THR A 79 6.89 -12.08 9.34
CA THR A 79 7.07 -13.10 10.38
C THR A 79 7.20 -14.46 9.72
N THR A 80 8.16 -15.26 10.20
CA THR A 80 8.35 -16.63 9.74
C THR A 80 7.35 -17.58 10.41
N TYR A 81 6.68 -18.40 9.60
CA TYR A 81 5.90 -19.53 10.08
C TYR A 81 6.81 -20.68 10.52
N ASN A 82 7.89 -20.90 9.77
CA ASN A 82 8.99 -21.80 10.08
C ASN A 82 10.27 -21.31 9.39
N GLU A 83 11.36 -22.08 9.45
CA GLU A 83 12.66 -21.67 8.87
C GLU A 83 12.64 -21.41 7.35
N THR A 84 11.64 -21.93 6.63
CA THR A 84 11.55 -21.85 5.17
C THR A 84 10.31 -21.12 4.65
N HIS A 85 9.36 -20.78 5.52
CA HIS A 85 8.07 -20.20 5.13
C HIS A 85 7.72 -18.94 5.92
N GLY A 86 7.18 -17.95 5.22
CA GLY A 86 6.54 -16.76 5.78
C GLY A 86 5.03 -16.96 5.97
N VAL A 87 4.39 -16.02 6.66
CA VAL A 87 2.93 -16.00 6.83
C VAL A 87 2.37 -14.59 6.70
N ALA A 88 1.31 -14.47 5.91
CA ALA A 88 0.45 -13.31 5.85
C ALA A 88 -0.94 -13.65 6.41
N TYR A 89 -1.55 -12.68 7.09
CA TYR A 89 -2.92 -12.78 7.60
C TYR A 89 -3.84 -12.08 6.62
N TRP A 90 -4.94 -12.73 6.24
CA TRP A 90 -5.82 -12.22 5.20
C TRP A 90 -7.27 -12.18 5.67
N PHE A 91 -7.91 -11.03 5.46
CA PHE A 91 -9.27 -10.74 5.88
C PHE A 91 -10.10 -10.41 4.64
N GLU A 92 -11.10 -11.24 4.34
CA GLU A 92 -11.90 -11.10 3.12
C GLU A 92 -13.32 -10.61 3.41
N GLY A 93 -13.83 -9.79 2.50
CA GLY A 93 -15.23 -9.43 2.48
C GLY A 93 -15.64 -8.44 3.55
N ILE A 94 -14.77 -7.50 3.95
CA ILE A 94 -15.09 -6.46 4.93
C ILE A 94 -16.05 -5.46 4.28
N GLU A 95 -17.28 -5.37 4.80
CA GLU A 95 -18.31 -4.46 4.28
C GLU A 95 -18.33 -3.13 5.04
N LEU A 96 -18.28 -2.03 4.28
CA LEU A 96 -18.20 -0.66 4.80
C LEU A 96 -19.04 0.31 3.96
N PRO A 97 -19.48 1.44 4.53
CA PRO A 97 -20.10 2.50 3.75
C PRO A 97 -19.17 3.06 2.66
N TYR A 98 -19.73 3.41 1.51
CA TYR A 98 -19.00 4.10 0.45
C TYR A 98 -18.40 5.42 0.96
N GLY A 99 -17.14 5.69 0.60
CA GLY A 99 -16.37 6.82 1.14
C GLY A 99 -15.39 6.44 2.26
N SER A 100 -15.44 5.21 2.76
CA SER A 100 -14.49 4.67 3.75
C SER A 100 -13.06 4.65 3.21
N THR A 101 -12.09 4.70 4.12
CA THR A 101 -10.65 4.73 3.86
C THR A 101 -9.96 3.45 4.29
N ILE A 102 -8.66 3.30 3.98
CA ILE A 102 -7.87 2.13 4.43
C ILE A 102 -7.84 2.03 5.95
N ILE A 103 -7.77 3.15 6.67
CA ILE A 103 -7.84 3.15 8.15
C ILE A 103 -9.17 2.57 8.62
N ASP A 104 -10.28 2.93 7.97
CA ASP A 104 -11.60 2.40 8.32
C ASP A 104 -11.66 0.89 8.05
N VAL A 105 -11.02 0.39 6.99
CA VAL A 105 -10.87 -1.05 6.75
C VAL A 105 -10.13 -1.72 7.91
N ILE A 106 -8.95 -1.20 8.29
CA ILE A 106 -8.13 -1.76 9.38
C ILE A 106 -8.92 -1.80 10.69
N GLN A 107 -9.65 -0.74 11.03
CA GLN A 107 -10.46 -0.69 12.26
C GLN A 107 -11.63 -1.69 12.27
N ASN A 108 -12.06 -2.13 11.10
CA ASN A 108 -13.21 -3.01 10.91
C ASN A 108 -12.81 -4.42 10.43
N ILE A 109 -11.54 -4.82 10.52
CA ILE A 109 -11.10 -6.17 10.10
C ILE A 109 -11.86 -7.32 10.80
N HIS A 110 -12.35 -7.08 12.01
CA HIS A 110 -13.16 -8.04 12.77
C HIS A 110 -14.52 -8.31 12.12
N LYS A 111 -14.95 -7.51 11.14
CA LYS A 111 -16.17 -7.70 10.35
C LYS A 111 -15.92 -8.50 9.06
N ALA A 112 -14.72 -9.04 8.86
CA ALA A 112 -14.43 -9.87 7.71
C ALA A 112 -15.33 -11.12 7.69
N ASN A 113 -15.82 -11.48 6.50
CA ASN A 113 -16.62 -12.68 6.30
C ASN A 113 -15.77 -13.95 6.43
N MET A 114 -14.50 -13.86 6.02
CA MET A 114 -13.53 -14.94 6.11
C MET A 114 -12.20 -14.40 6.57
N THR A 115 -11.48 -15.21 7.33
CA THR A 115 -10.10 -14.93 7.74
C THR A 115 -9.25 -16.16 7.47
N GLU A 116 -8.12 -15.97 6.83
CA GLU A 116 -7.20 -17.04 6.46
C GLU A 116 -5.74 -16.64 6.73
N LEU A 117 -4.91 -17.64 7.02
CA LEU A 117 -3.46 -17.53 6.96
C LEU A 117 -3.02 -17.93 5.56
N ARG A 118 -2.19 -17.11 4.94
CA ARG A 118 -1.54 -17.40 3.68
C ARG A 118 -0.07 -17.68 3.95
N VAL A 119 0.32 -18.94 3.86
CA VAL A 119 1.70 -19.40 4.09
C VAL A 119 2.41 -19.49 2.74
N TYR A 120 3.62 -18.95 2.65
CA TYR A 120 4.40 -18.90 1.41
C TYR A 120 5.86 -19.28 1.64
N ASP A 121 6.52 -19.83 0.61
CA ASP A 121 7.95 -20.14 0.66
C ASP A 121 8.76 -18.84 0.63
N LEU A 122 9.72 -18.68 1.53
CA LEU A 122 10.58 -17.49 1.58
C LEU A 122 11.44 -17.32 0.32
N ASN A 123 11.69 -18.39 -0.44
CA ASN A 123 12.40 -18.38 -1.72
C ASN A 123 11.47 -18.20 -2.93
N ASN A 124 10.15 -18.35 -2.73
CA ASN A 124 9.14 -18.16 -3.77
C ASN A 124 7.81 -17.76 -3.14
N SER A 125 7.62 -16.45 -2.99
CA SER A 125 6.43 -15.89 -2.35
C SER A 125 5.19 -15.85 -3.27
N SER A 126 5.27 -16.44 -4.49
CA SER A 126 4.18 -16.40 -5.47
C SER A 126 3.04 -17.36 -5.23
N ILE A 127 3.24 -18.38 -4.40
CA ILE A 127 2.28 -19.46 -4.16
C ILE A 127 1.91 -19.47 -2.69
N PHE A 128 0.60 -19.52 -2.42
CA PHE A 128 0.07 -19.57 -1.06
C PHE A 128 -0.58 -20.91 -0.75
N GLU A 129 -0.20 -21.49 0.38
CA GLU A 129 -1.08 -22.38 1.10
C GLU A 129 -2.07 -21.53 1.92
N LYS A 130 -3.37 -21.71 1.67
CA LYS A 130 -4.45 -20.99 2.35
C LYS A 130 -5.00 -21.85 3.49
N ILE A 131 -4.89 -21.36 4.71
CA ILE A 131 -5.33 -22.07 5.92
C ILE A 131 -6.42 -21.22 6.58
N PRO A 132 -7.69 -21.69 6.64
CA PRO A 132 -8.76 -20.93 7.27
C PRO A 132 -8.52 -20.78 8.78
N VAL A 133 -8.76 -19.59 9.32
CA VAL A 133 -8.64 -19.32 10.74
C VAL A 133 -9.96 -19.63 11.42
N GLN A 134 -9.96 -20.64 12.30
CA GLN A 134 -11.20 -21.07 12.99
C GLN A 134 -11.67 -20.08 14.07
N ASN A 135 -10.76 -19.33 14.68
CA ASN A 135 -11.07 -18.37 15.75
C ASN A 135 -10.45 -17.00 15.42
N PRO A 136 -11.04 -16.24 14.47
CA PRO A 136 -10.47 -14.96 14.03
C PRO A 136 -10.47 -13.91 15.14
N GLU A 137 -11.35 -14.02 16.15
CA GLU A 137 -11.39 -13.12 17.31
C GLU A 137 -10.09 -13.14 18.14
N ASN A 138 -9.31 -14.22 18.04
CA ASN A 138 -8.00 -14.33 18.71
C ASN A 138 -6.88 -13.57 17.97
N LEU A 139 -7.11 -13.20 16.70
CA LEU A 139 -6.18 -12.39 15.93
C LEU A 139 -6.39 -10.92 16.28
N GLN A 140 -5.82 -10.48 17.40
CA GLN A 140 -5.83 -9.06 17.76
C GLN A 140 -4.73 -8.34 16.97
N PHE A 141 -5.15 -7.45 16.07
CA PHE A 141 -4.27 -6.48 15.42
C PHE A 141 -4.35 -5.15 16.16
N VAL A 142 -3.30 -4.82 16.90
CA VAL A 142 -3.14 -3.53 17.55
C VAL A 142 -2.35 -2.63 16.62
N VAL A 143 -3.00 -1.59 16.09
CA VAL A 143 -2.40 -0.65 15.14
C VAL A 143 -2.25 0.73 15.77
N SER A 144 -1.03 1.26 15.78
CA SER A 144 -0.74 2.64 16.16
C SER A 144 -0.50 3.48 14.90
N TYR A 145 -0.98 4.72 14.92
CA TYR A 145 -0.83 5.64 13.79
C TYR A 145 0.06 6.84 14.15
N GLY A 146 0.98 7.17 13.25
CA GLY A 146 1.75 8.40 13.26
C GLY A 146 1.05 9.52 12.49
N ASN A 147 1.49 10.76 12.66
CA ASN A 147 1.01 11.91 11.90
C ASN A 147 2.20 12.66 11.28
N ILE A 148 2.17 12.84 9.97
CA ILE A 148 3.14 13.63 9.21
C ILE A 148 2.37 14.63 8.37
N SER A 149 2.58 15.93 8.62
CA SER A 149 1.95 17.02 7.86
C SER A 149 0.41 16.93 7.77
N GLY A 150 -0.25 16.46 8.84
CA GLY A 150 -1.71 16.33 8.89
C GLY A 150 -2.27 15.05 8.25
N MET A 151 -1.41 14.16 7.77
CA MET A 151 -1.75 12.86 7.19
C MET A 151 -1.42 11.74 8.18
N ARG A 152 -2.26 10.70 8.26
CA ARG A 152 -2.09 9.61 9.24
C ARG A 152 -1.48 8.39 8.57
N TYR A 153 -0.37 7.89 9.11
CA TYR A 153 0.32 6.71 8.59
C TYR A 153 0.37 5.62 9.64
N ILE A 154 0.58 4.38 9.21
CA ILE A 154 0.78 3.24 10.12
C ILE A 154 2.18 3.37 10.73
N ASP A 155 2.25 3.49 12.05
CA ASP A 155 3.51 3.56 12.79
C ASP A 155 3.94 2.19 13.33
N GLU A 156 2.95 1.43 13.82
CA GLU A 156 3.18 0.16 14.49
C GLU A 156 2.00 -0.79 14.26
N ILE A 157 2.28 -2.07 14.04
CA ILE A 157 1.30 -3.15 14.12
C ILE A 157 1.86 -4.24 15.03
N ASN A 158 1.11 -4.64 16.05
CA ASN A 158 1.46 -5.75 16.96
C ASN A 158 2.87 -5.64 17.57
N GLY A 159 3.31 -4.44 17.94
CA GLY A 159 4.64 -4.22 18.53
C GLY A 159 5.76 -3.97 17.51
N ILE A 160 5.50 -4.16 16.21
CA ILE A 160 6.48 -3.97 15.14
C ILE A 160 6.39 -2.54 14.63
N LYS A 161 7.38 -1.72 15.01
CA LYS A 161 7.47 -0.29 14.67
C LYS A 161 8.29 -0.04 13.42
N ASN A 162 7.94 1.02 12.70
CA ASN A 162 8.82 1.62 11.71
C ASN A 162 10.19 1.94 12.34
N ASN A 163 11.27 1.64 11.62
CA ASN A 163 12.64 1.94 12.03
C ASN A 163 13.35 2.72 10.91
N PRO A 164 13.41 4.06 11.01
CA PRO A 164 14.11 4.88 10.03
C PRO A 164 15.60 4.56 9.89
N ALA A 165 16.26 4.08 10.95
CA ALA A 165 17.69 3.77 10.93
C ALA A 165 18.02 2.56 10.03
N THR A 166 17.10 1.60 9.94
CA THR A 166 17.22 0.43 9.06
C THR A 166 16.35 0.55 7.82
N MET A 167 15.72 1.71 7.60
CA MET A 167 14.71 1.94 6.57
C MET A 167 13.53 0.95 6.61
N ALA A 168 13.29 0.28 7.73
CA ALA A 168 12.19 -0.68 7.84
C ALA A 168 10.87 0.07 8.08
N GLN A 169 9.86 -0.19 7.26
CA GLN A 169 8.58 0.50 7.34
C GLN A 169 7.39 -0.35 6.90
N TRP A 170 6.20 0.07 7.32
CA TRP A 170 4.92 -0.39 6.80
C TRP A 170 4.64 0.20 5.43
N MET A 171 4.49 -0.67 4.43
CA MET A 171 4.21 -0.33 3.04
C MET A 171 2.83 -0.85 2.66
N ILE A 172 2.06 -0.04 1.92
CA ILE A 172 0.69 -0.38 1.52
C ILE A 172 0.68 -0.61 0.02
N TYR A 173 0.08 -1.70 -0.41
CA TYR A 173 -0.04 -2.07 -1.81
C TYR A 173 -1.49 -2.37 -2.14
N PHE A 174 -1.85 -2.12 -3.40
CA PHE A 174 -3.20 -2.31 -3.91
C PHE A 174 -3.17 -3.20 -5.15
N TRP A 175 -4.15 -4.10 -5.27
CA TRP A 175 -4.28 -4.95 -6.45
C TRP A 175 -4.81 -4.19 -7.67
N ASP A 176 -3.93 -3.90 -8.61
CA ASP A 176 -4.28 -3.38 -9.94
C ASP A 176 -4.73 -4.56 -10.83
N ALA A 177 -6.03 -4.61 -11.11
CA ALA A 177 -6.61 -5.68 -11.90
C ALA A 177 -6.26 -5.62 -13.39
N GLU A 178 -5.94 -4.44 -13.91
CA GLU A 178 -5.52 -4.28 -15.31
C GLU A 178 -4.11 -4.84 -15.49
N LYS A 179 -3.21 -4.51 -14.55
CA LYS A 179 -1.81 -4.97 -14.56
C LYS A 179 -1.64 -6.37 -13.95
N ARG A 180 -2.67 -6.88 -13.26
CA ARG A 180 -2.63 -8.14 -12.49
C ARG A 180 -1.45 -8.19 -11.51
N THR A 181 -1.24 -7.08 -10.80
CA THR A 181 -0.14 -6.99 -9.84
C THR A 181 -0.48 -6.06 -8.69
N PHE A 182 0.24 -6.21 -7.58
CA PHE A 182 0.18 -5.28 -6.47
C PHE A 182 1.04 -4.05 -6.76
N VAL A 183 0.44 -2.87 -6.68
CA VAL A 183 1.10 -1.58 -6.90
C VAL A 183 1.21 -0.85 -5.58
N TYR A 184 2.40 -0.29 -5.32
CA TYR A 184 2.66 0.48 -4.11
C TYR A 184 1.81 1.75 -4.04
N LEU A 185 1.15 1.95 -2.90
CA LEU A 185 0.37 3.15 -2.58
C LEU A 185 1.22 4.09 -1.73
N THR A 186 1.58 5.26 -2.28
CA THR A 186 2.20 6.31 -1.47
C THR A 186 1.18 7.17 -0.72
N THR A 187 -0.09 7.11 -1.15
CA THR A 187 -1.17 7.88 -0.56
C THR A 187 -1.37 7.50 0.89
N SER A 188 -1.54 8.51 1.74
CA SER A 188 -1.80 8.26 3.15
C SER A 188 -3.09 7.43 3.34
N PRO A 189 -3.07 6.40 4.20
CA PRO A 189 -4.20 5.49 4.36
C PRO A 189 -5.49 6.17 4.86
N ASP A 190 -5.40 7.37 5.45
CA ASP A 190 -6.57 8.18 5.83
C ASP A 190 -7.15 9.03 4.68
N LYS A 191 -6.47 9.09 3.53
CA LYS A 191 -6.92 9.84 2.34
C LYS A 191 -7.32 8.93 1.19
N PHE A 192 -6.86 7.69 1.20
CA PHE A 192 -7.20 6.73 0.16
C PHE A 192 -8.59 6.15 0.41
N THR A 193 -9.57 6.56 -0.39
CA THR A 193 -10.91 5.98 -0.38
C THR A 193 -10.90 4.63 -1.10
N VAL A 194 -11.40 3.61 -0.42
CA VAL A 194 -11.53 2.25 -0.94
C VAL A 194 -12.77 2.11 -1.83
N ALA A 195 -12.66 1.31 -2.87
CA ALA A 195 -13.75 0.98 -3.80
C ALA A 195 -14.20 -0.48 -3.61
N HIS A 196 -15.36 -0.83 -4.16
CA HIS A 196 -15.88 -2.19 -4.08
C HIS A 196 -14.96 -3.19 -4.80
N LYS A 197 -14.65 -4.29 -4.10
CA LYS A 197 -13.69 -5.33 -4.50
C LYS A 197 -12.24 -4.85 -4.61
N ASP A 198 -11.90 -3.78 -3.90
CA ASP A 198 -10.51 -3.45 -3.67
C ASP A 198 -9.84 -4.54 -2.81
N THR A 199 -8.58 -4.79 -3.12
CA THR A 199 -7.72 -5.67 -2.33
C THR A 199 -6.47 -4.91 -1.96
N ILE A 200 -6.16 -4.90 -0.67
CA ILE A 200 -5.04 -4.15 -0.10
C ILE A 200 -4.13 -5.13 0.63
N VAL A 201 -2.82 -4.92 0.55
CA VAL A 201 -1.84 -5.59 1.40
C VAL A 201 -1.01 -4.57 2.14
N ILE A 202 -0.83 -4.77 3.43
CA ILE A 202 0.05 -4.00 4.28
C ILE A 202 1.22 -4.91 4.67
N LEU A 203 2.43 -4.53 4.29
CA LEU A 203 3.63 -5.32 4.51
C LEU A 203 4.66 -4.54 5.31
N TYR A 204 5.33 -5.21 6.24
CA TYR A 204 6.51 -4.69 6.90
C TYR A 204 7.78 -5.11 6.17
N GLY A 205 8.62 -4.14 5.77
CA GLY A 205 9.86 -4.46 5.06
C GLY A 205 10.84 -3.31 5.02
N THR A 206 12.07 -3.60 4.59
CA THR A 206 13.11 -2.59 4.38
C THR A 206 12.84 -1.83 3.09
N PHE A 207 12.60 -0.53 3.20
CA PHE A 207 12.53 0.41 2.10
C PHE A 207 13.93 0.64 1.49
N GLY A 208 14.05 0.76 0.16
CA GLY A 208 15.30 1.17 -0.48
C GLY A 208 16.22 0.06 -1.03
N GLY A 209 15.71 -1.15 -1.24
CA GLY A 209 16.23 -1.97 -2.35
C GLY A 209 15.93 -1.24 -3.66
N TRP A 210 16.92 -0.57 -4.25
CA TRP A 210 16.73 0.17 -5.49
C TRP A 210 16.48 -0.83 -6.64
N PRO A 211 15.39 -0.69 -7.42
CA PRO A 211 14.45 0.44 -7.44
C PRO A 211 13.22 0.28 -6.54
N ALA A 212 12.83 1.41 -5.95
CA ALA A 212 11.46 1.70 -5.56
C ALA A 212 10.60 1.83 -6.83
N ASP A 213 9.40 1.27 -6.83
CA ASP A 213 8.53 1.06 -8.00
C ASP A 213 8.09 2.29 -8.81
N CYS A 214 8.58 3.49 -8.51
CA CYS A 214 8.46 4.61 -9.44
C CYS A 214 9.37 4.47 -10.69
N CYS A 215 10.26 3.47 -10.75
CA CYS A 215 11.19 3.25 -11.87
C CYS A 215 11.37 1.79 -12.34
N SER A 216 10.75 0.77 -11.73
CA SER A 216 10.98 -0.65 -12.08
C SER A 216 9.87 -1.32 -12.89
N GLY A 217 8.62 -0.85 -12.88
CA GLY A 217 7.53 -1.67 -13.44
C GLY A 217 7.54 -3.10 -12.87
N GLY A 218 7.99 -3.27 -11.62
CA GLY A 218 8.17 -4.56 -10.98
C GLY A 218 6.83 -5.09 -10.54
N SER A 219 6.45 -6.25 -11.05
CA SER A 219 5.30 -6.99 -10.55
C SER A 219 5.68 -7.60 -9.21
N TRP A 220 5.10 -7.14 -8.11
CA TRP A 220 5.31 -7.79 -6.83
C TRP A 220 4.63 -9.18 -6.79
N GLU A 221 5.20 -10.06 -5.97
CA GLU A 221 5.36 -11.49 -6.20
C GLU A 221 4.10 -12.32 -5.98
N TYR A 222 2.96 -11.76 -5.59
CA TYR A 222 1.71 -12.49 -5.37
C TYR A 222 0.95 -12.79 -6.68
N ASN A 223 1.61 -13.49 -7.60
CA ASN A 223 1.12 -13.79 -8.95
C ASN A 223 -0.13 -14.71 -8.96
N GLU A 224 -0.33 -15.53 -7.93
CA GLU A 224 -1.52 -16.38 -7.79
C GLU A 224 -2.69 -15.71 -7.05
N TYR A 225 -2.62 -14.41 -6.74
CA TYR A 225 -3.78 -13.73 -6.20
C TYR A 225 -4.89 -13.64 -7.26
N GLU A 226 -5.86 -14.55 -7.15
CA GLU A 226 -7.17 -14.46 -7.78
C GLU A 226 -7.98 -13.36 -7.10
N GLY A 227 -7.52 -12.12 -7.19
CA GLY A 227 -8.34 -10.96 -6.83
C GLY A 227 -9.61 -10.91 -7.66
N ALA A 228 -10.44 -9.89 -7.45
CA ALA A 228 -11.63 -9.69 -8.25
C ALA A 228 -11.28 -9.41 -9.72
N VAL A 229 -11.01 -10.47 -10.49
CA VAL A 229 -11.02 -10.52 -11.94
C VAL A 229 -12.49 -10.53 -12.31
N THR A 230 -13.01 -9.35 -12.62
CA THR A 230 -14.26 -9.13 -13.36
C THR A 230 -15.26 -10.29 -13.28
N ARG A 231 -16.06 -10.31 -12.21
CA ARG A 231 -17.42 -10.83 -12.25
C ARG A 231 -18.36 -9.70 -11.87
#